data_AF-A0A520GU95-F1
#
_entry.id   AF-A0A520GU95-F1
#
_cell.length_a   1.000
_cell.length_b   1.000
_cell.length_c   1.000
_cell.angle_alpha   90.00
_cell.angle_beta   90.00
_cell.angle_gamma   90.00
#
_symmetry.space_group_name_H-M   'P 1'
#
loop_
_entity.id
_entity.type
_entity.pdbx_description
1 polymer ?
#
loop_
_entity_poly.entity_id
_entity_poly.type
_entity_poly.pdbx_seq_one_letter_code
_entity_poly.pdbx_strand_id
1 'polypeptide(L)'
;MTFREMRALIGEDYRANGSDATRAGFRTLMVYRFGVWRMSVRSKLLRAPLTMIYRRAFVHCRNVYGIELPFTAKVGRRVVIEHQGGIV
;
A
#
# COMPACT_ATOMS: atom_id res chain seq x y z
N MET A 1 14.35 -1.14 -1.67
CA MET A 1 13.19 -2.02 -1.90
C MET A 1 13.14 -2.41 -3.37
N THR A 2 13.36 -3.67 -3.69
CA THR A 2 13.22 -4.20 -5.05
C THR A 2 11.77 -4.56 -5.36
N PHE A 3 11.44 -4.79 -6.63
CA PHE A 3 10.10 -5.25 -7.03
C PHE A 3 9.78 -6.63 -6.44
N ARG A 4 10.77 -7.52 -6.35
CA ARG A 4 10.61 -8.85 -5.75
C ARG A 4 10.31 -8.75 -4.25
N GLU A 5 11.03 -7.89 -3.52
CA GLU A 5 10.76 -7.62 -2.11
C GLU A 5 9.35 -7.07 -1.89
N MET A 6 8.91 -6.13 -2.75
CA MET A 6 7.55 -5.59 -2.69
C MET A 6 6.49 -6.68 -2.82
N ARG A 7 6.61 -7.53 -3.85
CA ARG A 7 5.65 -8.63 -4.04
C ARG A 7 5.66 -9.61 -2.87
N ALA A 8 6.84 -9.90 -2.31
CA ALA A 8 6.96 -10.78 -1.15
C ALA A 8 6.26 -10.19 0.08
N LEU A 9 6.44 -8.88 0.35
CA LEU A 9 5.77 -8.19 1.44
C LEU A 9 4.26 -8.14 1.26
N ILE A 10 3.77 -7.83 0.05
CA ILE A 10 2.33 -7.85 -0.24
C ILE A 10 1.75 -9.25 -0.01
N GLY A 11 2.46 -10.32 -0.43
CA GLY A 11 2.02 -11.69 -0.17
C GLY A 11 2.02 -12.07 1.31
N GLU A 12 2.96 -11.52 2.10
CA GLU A 12 2.98 -11.67 3.55
C GLU A 12 1.83 -10.91 4.22
N ASP A 13 1.59 -9.66 3.81
CA ASP A 13 0.46 -8.84 4.27
C ASP A 13 -0.89 -9.51 3.89
N TYR A 14 -0.99 -10.13 2.72
CA TYR A 14 -2.18 -10.88 2.29
C TYR A 14 -2.49 -12.05 3.23
N ARG A 15 -1.49 -12.89 3.53
CA ARG A 15 -1.65 -14.01 4.46
C ARG A 15 -2.00 -13.54 5.87
N ALA A 16 -1.39 -12.45 6.33
CA ALA A 16 -1.67 -11.88 7.64
C ALA A 16 -3.09 -11.29 7.75
N ASN A 17 -3.62 -10.72 6.68
CA ASN A 17 -4.97 -10.15 6.63
C ASN A 17 -6.01 -11.18 6.15
N GLY A 18 -5.88 -12.44 6.58
CA GLY A 18 -6.88 -13.48 6.34
C GLY A 18 -6.98 -14.00 4.90
N SER A 19 -6.01 -13.70 4.04
CA SER A 19 -6.01 -14.10 2.61
C SER A 19 -7.26 -13.65 1.86
N ASP A 20 -7.73 -12.44 2.14
CA ASP A 20 -8.87 -11.82 1.47
C ASP A 20 -8.44 -10.49 0.84
N ALA A 21 -8.46 -10.45 -0.49
CA ALA A 21 -8.04 -9.29 -1.27
C ALA A 21 -9.05 -8.14 -1.22
N THR A 22 -10.28 -8.38 -0.76
CA THR A 22 -11.35 -7.39 -0.69
C THR A 22 -11.26 -6.52 0.56
N ARG A 23 -10.57 -6.98 1.61
CA ARG A 23 -10.41 -6.26 2.88
C ARG A 23 -9.76 -4.89 2.67
N ALA A 24 -10.43 -3.85 3.18
CA ALA A 24 -9.99 -2.47 3.12
C ALA A 24 -8.55 -2.29 3.65
N GLY A 25 -8.27 -2.83 4.84
CA GLY A 25 -6.95 -2.77 5.47
C GLY A 25 -5.83 -3.37 4.62
N PHE A 26 -6.06 -4.56 4.05
CA PHE A 26 -5.11 -5.21 3.15
C PHE A 26 -4.87 -4.37 1.89
N ARG A 27 -5.94 -3.88 1.25
CA ARG A 27 -5.83 -3.03 0.06
C ARG A 27 -5.03 -1.76 0.36
N THR A 28 -5.23 -1.16 1.52
CA THR A 28 -4.43 0.00 1.96
C THR A 28 -2.97 -0.35 2.17
N LEU A 29 -2.64 -1.48 2.81
CA LEU A 29 -1.26 -1.95 2.94
C LEU A 29 -0.61 -2.19 1.57
N MET A 30 -1.32 -2.84 0.63
CA MET A 30 -0.84 -3.06 -0.73
C MET A 30 -0.49 -1.74 -1.43
N VAL A 31 -1.39 -0.74 -1.35
CA VAL A 31 -1.17 0.60 -1.90
C VAL A 31 0.02 1.29 -1.24
N TYR A 32 0.16 1.18 0.07
CA TYR A 32 1.31 1.68 0.81
C TYR A 32 2.63 1.03 0.34
N ARG A 33 2.71 -0.30 0.26
CA ARG A 33 3.91 -1.02 -0.23
C ARG A 33 4.29 -0.60 -1.65
N PHE A 34 3.29 -0.45 -2.52
CA PHE A 34 3.49 0.08 -3.87
C PHE A 34 4.03 1.51 -3.85
N GLY A 35 3.48 2.37 -2.98
CA GLY A 35 3.94 3.74 -2.75
C GLY A 35 5.40 3.84 -2.29
N VAL A 36 5.84 2.92 -1.43
CA VAL A 36 7.23 2.83 -0.98
C VAL A 36 8.13 2.35 -2.13
N TRP A 37 7.74 1.27 -2.82
CA TRP A 37 8.52 0.73 -3.92
C TRP A 37 8.69 1.71 -5.09
N ARG A 38 7.66 2.47 -5.48
CA ARG A 38 7.80 3.44 -6.59
C ARG A 38 8.92 4.46 -6.35
N MET A 39 9.30 4.72 -5.10
CA MET A 39 10.39 5.63 -4.77
C MET A 39 11.77 5.04 -5.07
N SER A 40 11.90 3.72 -5.19
CA SER A 40 13.14 3.07 -5.64
C SER A 40 13.35 3.14 -7.15
N VAL A 41 12.32 3.51 -7.93
CA VAL A 41 12.42 3.69 -9.38
C VAL A 41 13.21 4.97 -9.67
N ARG A 42 14.46 4.82 -10.14
CA ARG A 42 15.39 5.93 -10.38
C ARG A 42 14.95 6.86 -11.51
N SER A 43 14.42 6.30 -12.60
CA SER A 43 13.96 7.07 -13.75
C SER A 43 12.70 7.87 -13.40
N LYS A 44 12.80 9.21 -13.47
CA LYS A 44 11.65 10.10 -13.21
C LYS A 44 10.52 9.88 -14.21
N LEU A 45 10.84 9.57 -15.47
CA LEU A 45 9.85 9.31 -16.52
C LEU A 45 9.03 8.05 -16.21
N LEU A 46 9.68 6.97 -15.77
CA LEU A 46 8.98 5.74 -15.37
C LEU A 46 8.22 5.91 -14.06
N ARG A 47 8.74 6.74 -13.15
CA ARG A 47 8.10 6.98 -11.85
C ARG A 47 6.85 7.86 -11.96
N ALA A 48 6.75 8.73 -12.96
CA ALA A 48 5.60 9.61 -13.16
C ALA A 48 4.27 8.84 -13.28
N PRO A 49 4.09 7.86 -14.19
CA PRO A 49 2.85 7.09 -14.26
C PRO A 49 2.59 6.27 -12.99
N LEU A 50 3.63 5.69 -12.38
CA LEU A 50 3.50 4.96 -11.10
C LEU A 50 3.01 5.87 -9.97
N THR A 51 3.46 7.13 -9.97
CA THR A 51 3.03 8.13 -8.99
C THR A 51 1.56 8.51 -9.19
N MET A 52 1.09 8.62 -10.43
CA MET A 52 -0.33 8.83 -10.72
C MET A 52 -1.19 7.67 -10.20
N ILE A 53 -0.77 6.43 -10.47
CA ILE A 53 -1.46 5.22 -9.99
C ILE A 53 -1.52 5.22 -8.45
N TYR A 54 -0.38 5.45 -7.79
CA TYR A 54 -0.30 5.52 -6.34
C TYR A 54 -1.23 6.59 -5.77
N ARG A 55 -1.22 7.81 -6.33
CA ARG A 55 -2.05 8.92 -5.83
C ARG A 55 -3.55 8.60 -5.92
N ARG A 56 -4.01 8.05 -7.05
CA ARG A 56 -5.41 7.64 -7.21
C ARG A 56 -5.80 6.55 -6.22
N ALA A 57 -4.96 5.53 -6.07
CA ALA A 57 -5.21 4.44 -5.14
C ALA A 57 -5.16 4.89 -3.66
N PHE A 58 -4.25 5.81 -3.32
CA PHE A 58 -4.16 6.42 -1.99
C PHE A 58 -5.42 7.23 -1.65
N VAL A 59 -5.87 8.09 -2.56
CA VAL A 59 -7.10 8.86 -2.39
C VAL A 59 -8.31 7.92 -2.27
N HIS A 60 -8.34 6.83 -3.03
CA HIS A 60 -9.39 5.80 -2.88
C HIS A 60 -9.38 5.18 -1.48
N CYS A 61 -8.21 4.79 -0.95
CA CYS A 61 -8.11 4.25 0.41
C CYS A 61 -8.58 5.26 1.46
N ARG A 62 -8.12 6.52 1.36
CA ARG A 62 -8.52 7.57 2.29
C ARG A 62 -10.02 7.87 2.24
N ASN A 63 -10.57 8.04 1.05
CA ASN A 63 -11.95 8.52 0.90
C ASN A 63 -12.99 7.40 0.98
N VAL A 64 -12.67 6.18 0.55
CA VAL A 64 -13.62 5.05 0.51
C VAL A 64 -13.47 4.16 1.74
N TYR A 65 -12.25 3.88 2.19
CA TYR A 65 -12.04 3.07 3.39
C TYR A 65 -11.90 3.91 4.65
N GLY A 66 -11.68 5.21 4.55
CA GLY A 66 -11.37 6.05 5.71
C GLY A 66 -10.03 5.69 6.35
N ILE A 67 -9.07 5.19 5.56
CA ILE A 67 -7.73 4.80 6.03
C ILE A 67 -6.70 5.64 5.26
N GLU A 68 -6.07 6.58 5.96
CA GLU A 68 -4.96 7.38 5.46
C GLU A 68 -3.63 6.73 5.86
N LEU A 69 -2.93 6.13 4.90
CA LEU A 69 -1.62 5.52 5.15
C LEU A 69 -0.59 6.03 4.12
N PRO A 70 0.10 7.14 4.41
CA PRO A 70 1.03 7.75 3.47
C PRO A 70 2.28 6.87 3.30
N PHE A 71 2.86 6.83 2.09
CA PHE A 71 4.09 6.07 1.81
C PHE A 71 5.32 6.48 2.64
N THR A 72 5.26 7.62 3.34
CA THR A 72 6.29 8.11 4.27
C THR A 72 6.17 7.51 5.67
N ALA A 73 5.02 6.92 6.02
CA ALA A 73 4.83 6.24 7.29
C ALA A 73 5.77 5.02 7.40
N LYS A 74 6.19 4.69 8.63
CA LYS A 74 7.01 3.52 8.91
C LYS A 74 6.09 2.36 9.32
N VAL A 75 5.85 1.42 8.39
CA VAL A 75 4.99 0.26 8.64
C VAL A 75 5.82 -1.01 8.64
N GLY A 76 5.76 -1.76 9.75
CA GLY A 76 6.42 -3.05 9.92
C GLY A 76 5.85 -4.15 9.02
N ARG A 77 6.27 -5.40 9.22
CA ARG A 77 5.79 -6.58 8.48
C ARG A 77 4.58 -7.21 9.18
N ARG A 78 3.68 -7.85 8.43
CA ARG A 78 2.49 -8.56 8.95
C ARG A 78 1.59 -7.67 9.79
N VAL A 79 1.51 -6.39 9.43
CA VAL A 79 0.53 -5.49 10.05
C VAL A 79 -0.85 -5.92 9.59
N VAL A 80 -1.79 -5.99 10.52
CA VAL A 80 -3.18 -6.32 10.24
C VAL A 80 -4.02 -5.10 10.57
N ILE A 81 -4.84 -4.67 9.62
CA ILE A 81 -5.80 -3.59 9.80
C ILE A 81 -7.19 -4.21 9.67
N GLU A 82 -7.81 -4.51 10.81
CA GLU A 82 -9.16 -5.11 10.87
C GLU A 82 -10.26 -4.04 10.74
N HIS A 83 -10.02 -2.81 11.21
CA HIS A 83 -11.02 -1.75 11.19
C HIS A 83 -11.10 -1.06 9.84
N GLN A 84 -12.33 -0.85 9.37
CA GLN A 84 -12.64 0.05 8.27
C GLN A 84 -12.96 1.44 8.84
N GLY A 85 -12.19 2.45 8.45
CA GLY A 85 -12.43 3.84 8.80
C GLY A 85 -11.70 4.34 10.05
N GLY A 86 -11.47 5.65 10.11
CA GLY A 86 -10.94 6.36 11.27
C GLY A 86 -9.43 6.17 11.54
N ILE A 87 -8.67 5.68 10.56
CA ILE A 87 -7.22 5.46 10.68
C ILE A 87 -6.49 6.57 9.91
N VAL A 88 -5.60 7.30 10.60
CA VAL A 88 -4.83 8.45 10.06
C VAL A 88 -3.35 8.33 10.43
#